data_AF-A0A7W6JRY5-F1
#
_entry.id   AF-A0A7W6JRY5-F1
#
_cell.length_a   1.000
_cell.length_b   1.000
_cell.length_c   1.000
_cell.angle_alpha   90.00
_cell.angle_beta   90.00
_cell.angle_gamma   90.00
#
_symmetry.space_group_name_H-M   'P 1'
#
loop_
_entity.id
_entity.type
_entity.pdbx_description
1 polymer ?
#
loop_
_entity_poly.entity_id
_entity_poly.type
_entity_poly.pdbx_seq_one_letter_code
_entity_poly.pdbx_strand_id
1 'polypeptide(L)' 'MAQPDYRAQAARCRAEADLATLENVRDRCLRAEAAWIDMAVRQEHVADARARRESSPAN' A
#
# COMPACT_ATOMS: atom_id res chain seq x y z
N MET A 1 0.76 16.62 8.19
CA MET A 1 0.88 15.96 6.87
C MET A 1 -0.09 14.78 6.88
N ALA A 2 -0.92 14.63 5.85
CA ALA A 2 -1.82 13.47 5.72
C ALA A 2 -0.99 12.20 5.53
N GLN A 3 -1.46 11.05 6.02
CA GLN A 3 -0.79 9.78 5.74
C GLN A 3 -0.90 9.46 4.24
N PRO A 4 0.15 8.94 3.59
CA PRO A 4 0.08 8.57 2.19
C PRO A 4 -0.95 7.44 1.98
N ASP A 5 -1.70 7.50 0.87
CA ASP A 5 -2.59 6.41 0.46
C ASP A 5 -1.79 5.38 -0.35
N TYR A 6 -1.23 4.40 0.35
CA TYR A 6 -0.43 3.34 -0.27
C TYR A 6 -1.26 2.45 -1.21
N ARG A 7 -2.57 2.30 -0.98
CA ARG A 7 -3.45 1.50 -1.85
C ARG A 7 -3.70 2.21 -3.17
N ALA A 8 -3.96 3.52 -3.14
CA ALA A 8 -4.08 4.32 -4.36
C ALA A 8 -2.79 4.30 -5.17
N GLN A 9 -1.64 4.37 -4.50
CA GLN A 9 -0.35 4.33 -5.18
C GLN A 9 -0.05 2.96 -5.81
N ALA A 10 -0.42 1.86 -5.15
CA ALA A 10 -0.35 0.51 -5.73
C ALA A 10 -1.24 0.39 -6.98
N ALA A 11 -2.50 0.83 -6.90
CA ALA A 11 -3.44 0.80 -8.02
C ALA A 11 -2.94 1.61 -9.22
N ARG A 12 -2.30 2.76 -8.97
CA ARG A 12 -1.65 3.55 -10.02
C ARG A 12 -0.51 2.78 -10.68
N CYS A 13 0.38 2.16 -9.90
CA CYS A 13 1.46 1.35 -10.46
C CYS A 13 0.93 0.18 -11.28
N ARG A 14 -0.19 -0.43 -10.87
CA ARG A 14 -0.86 -1.47 -11.64
C ARG A 14 -1.38 -0.95 -12.98
N ALA A 15 -2.09 0.17 -12.98
CA ALA A 15 -2.58 0.80 -14.21
C ALA A 15 -1.42 1.17 -15.17
N GLU A 16 -0.30 1.68 -14.63
CA GLU A 16 0.90 1.95 -15.42
C GLU A 16 1.52 0.67 -16.01
N ALA A 17 1.51 -0.44 -15.27
CA ALA A 17 1.98 -1.74 -15.76
C ALA A 17 1.09 -2.28 -16.89
N ASP A 18 -0.23 -2.11 -16.79
CA ASP A 18 -1.19 -2.55 -17.80
C ASP A 18 -1.08 -1.74 -19.10
N LEU A 19 -0.65 -0.47 -19.02
CA LEU A 19 -0.39 0.39 -20.18
C LEU A 19 1.02 0.24 -20.76
N ALA A 20 1.95 -0.40 -20.04
CA ALA A 20 3.33 -0.50 -20.45
C ALA A 20 3.50 -1.41 -21.69
N THR A 21 4.10 -0.86 -22.75
CA THR A 21 4.41 -1.61 -23.97
C THR A 21 5.76 -2.31 -23.91
N LEU A 22 6.63 -1.91 -22.97
CA LEU A 22 7.94 -2.52 -22.72
C LEU A 22 7.88 -3.39 -21.47
N GLU A 23 8.37 -4.63 -21.58
CA GLU A 23 8.36 -5.61 -20.49
C GLU A 23 9.13 -5.12 -19.25
N ASN A 24 10.30 -4.53 -19.45
CA ASN A 24 11.12 -3.99 -18.35
C ASN A 24 10.41 -2.86 -17.57
N VAL A 25 9.58 -2.06 -18.26
CA VAL A 25 8.76 -1.02 -17.62
C VAL A 25 7.63 -1.66 -16.84
N ARG A 26 6.92 -2.63 -17.44
CA ARG A 26 5.87 -3.41 -16.78
C ARG A 26 6.39 -4.05 -15.49
N ASP A 27 7.53 -4.74 -15.54
CA ASP A 27 8.14 -5.41 -14.38
C ASP A 27 8.54 -4.43 -13.28
N ARG A 28 9.02 -3.24 -13.65
CA ARG A 28 9.32 -2.20 -12.67
C ARG A 28 8.04 -1.70 -11.99
N CYS A 29 6.98 -1.47 -12.77
CA CYS A 29 5.68 -1.04 -12.25
C CYS A 29 5.07 -2.10 -11.31
N LEU A 30 5.14 -3.38 -11.67
CA LEU A 30 4.67 -4.48 -10.82
C LEU A 30 5.49 -4.63 -9.53
N ARG A 31 6.82 -4.44 -9.58
CA ARG A 31 7.65 -4.40 -8.35
C ARG A 31 7.31 -3.22 -7.45
N ALA A 32 7.03 -2.06 -8.05
CA ALA A 32 6.58 -0.90 -7.30
C ALA A 32 5.20 -1.15 -6.66
N GLU A 33 4.23 -1.70 -7.40
CA GLU A 33 2.93 -2.11 -6.87
C GLU A 33 3.08 -3.01 -5.64
N ALA A 34 3.92 -4.05 -5.72
CA ALA A 34 4.18 -4.95 -4.59
C ALA A 34 4.73 -4.20 -3.36
N ALA A 35 5.69 -3.30 -3.55
CA ALA A 35 6.25 -2.51 -2.45
C ALA A 35 5.21 -1.58 -1.80
N TRP A 36 4.30 -0.99 -2.59
CA TRP A 36 3.21 -0.17 -2.08
C TRP A 36 2.18 -1.01 -1.31
N ILE A 37 1.83 -2.20 -1.81
CA ILE A 37 0.95 -3.15 -1.12
C ILE A 37 1.54 -3.54 0.24
N ASP A 38 2.83 -3.87 0.30
CA ASP A 38 3.50 -4.21 1.56
C ASP A 38 3.41 -3.07 2.59
N MET A 39 3.53 -1.81 2.15
CA MET A 39 3.38 -0.66 3.04
C MET A 39 1.92 -0.43 3.47
N ALA A 40 0.95 -0.63 2.57
CA ALA A 40 -0.46 -0.57 2.91
C ALA A 40 -0.81 -1.58 4.00
N VAL A 41 -0.38 -2.84 3.85
CA VAL A 41 -0.61 -3.89 4.84
C VAL A 41 0.02 -3.53 6.19
N ARG A 42 1.25 -3.01 6.21
CA ARG A 42 1.89 -2.55 7.45
C ARG A 42 1.11 -1.41 8.11
N GLN A 43 0.62 -0.45 7.34
CA GLN A 43 -0.17 0.67 7.84
C GLN A 43 -1.50 0.19 8.44
N GLU A 44 -2.21 -0.71 7.75
CA GLU A 44 -3.45 -1.34 8.19
C GLU A 44 -3.24 -2.08 9.52
N HIS A 45 -2.18 -2.89 9.64
CA HIS A 45 -1.85 -3.57 10.89
C HIS A 45 -1.58 -2.62 12.06
N VAL A 46 -0.88 -1.51 11.82
CA VAL A 46 -0.62 -0.49 12.85
C VAL A 46 -1.91 0.19 13.28
N ALA A 47 -2.78 0.53 12.32
CA ALA A 47 -4.09 1.11 12.59
C ALA A 47 -4.97 0.17 13.42
N ASP A 48 -5.03 -1.12 13.05
CA ASP A 48 -5.77 -2.15 13.77
C ASP A 48 -5.25 -2.33 15.20
N ALA A 49 -3.92 -2.43 15.36
CA ALA A 49 -3.31 -2.56 16.68
C ALA A 49 -3.60 -1.34 17.56
N ARG A 50 -3.65 -0.14 16.97
CA ARG A 50 -4.04 1.09 17.67
C ARG A 50 -5.51 1.06 18.08
N ALA A 51 -6.41 0.72 17.16
CA ALA A 51 -7.85 0.61 17.45
C ALA A 51 -8.12 -0.38 18.59
N ARG A 52 -7.43 -1.53 18.61
CA ARG A 52 -7.54 -2.54 19.67
C ARG A 52 -7.10 -2.02 21.05
N ARG A 53 -6.03 -1.21 21.10
CA ARG A 53 -5.56 -0.58 22.35
C ARG A 53 -6.55 0.48 22.84
N GLU A 54 -7.10 1.27 21.93
CA GLU A 54 -8.07 2.31 22.25
C GLU A 54 -9.43 1.73 22.68
N SER A 55 -9.84 0.59 22.12
CA SER A 55 -11.07 -0.12 22.51
C SER A 55 -10.95 -0.88 23.82
N SER A 56 -9.73 -1.10 24.32
CA SER A 56 -9.48 -1.75 25.60
C SER A 56 -9.07 -0.68 26.59
N PRO A 57 -10.02 0.06 27.20
CA PRO A 57 -9.67 0.99 28.25
C PRO A 57 -8.99 0.17 29.36
N ALA A 58 -7.74 0.50 29.65
CA ALA A 58 -7.03 -0.07 30.77
C ALA A 58 -7.89 0.12 32.02
N ASN A 59 -8.25 -1.00 32.66
CA ASN A 59 -8.79 -1.02 34.02
C ASN A 59 -7.64 -0.87 35.01
#